data_AF-A0A925Z1F2-F1
#
_entry.id   AF-A0A925Z1F2-F1
#
_cell.length_a   1.000
_cell.length_b   1.000
_cell.length_c   1.000
_cell.angle_alpha   90.00
_cell.angle_beta   90.00
_cell.angle_gamma   90.00
#
_symmetry.space_group_name_H-M   'P 1'
#
loop_
_entity.id
_entity.type
_entity.pdbx_description
1 polymer ?
#
loop_
_entity_poly.entity_id
_entity_poly.type
_entity_poly.pdbx_seq_one_letter_code
_entity_poly.pdbx_strand_id
1 'polypeptide(L)'
;MRYISKTKVIHIGLTLILLTVLFSACKKDEIIHENVIIPDNIPPGQDGISDISINSYVNNLYIDMFGRAPTEEELNDAKTTLKDNNYSDAAREDIIAEMMLSYEYYKNINVLTSQKMLVSVDSLTIQYEIDLYVYLIYIAELSGDSAGVFYYEYYLDKLNKLKDAPVDLYEGTITTNEYFRRYIDNFFYDDVNMGSENFVVSCFENLFRRQPTDDEKYDGIYMVDGG
;
A
#
# COMPACT_ATOMS: atom_id res chain seq x y z
N MET A 1 -22.27 -38.67 -60.28
CA MET A 1 -23.05 -37.53 -59.74
C MET A 1 -24.02 -38.07 -58.70
N ARG A 2 -23.67 -38.06 -57.40
CA ARG A 2 -24.50 -38.65 -56.34
C ARG A 2 -25.61 -37.66 -55.95
N TYR A 3 -26.85 -37.98 -56.31
CA TYR A 3 -28.06 -37.25 -55.90
C TYR A 3 -28.19 -37.33 -54.37
N ILE A 4 -28.02 -36.21 -53.67
CA ILE A 4 -28.38 -36.10 -52.26
C ILE A 4 -29.90 -36.00 -52.21
N SER A 5 -30.57 -36.94 -51.53
CA SER A 5 -32.04 -36.93 -51.43
C SER A 5 -32.50 -35.70 -50.66
N LYS A 6 -33.65 -35.13 -51.05
CA LYS A 6 -34.25 -33.95 -50.39
C LYS A 6 -34.35 -34.13 -48.87
N THR A 7 -34.60 -35.35 -48.41
CA THR A 7 -34.65 -35.72 -47.00
C THR A 7 -33.31 -35.50 -46.28
N LYS A 8 -32.17 -35.84 -46.92
CA LYS A 8 -30.84 -35.62 -46.33
C LYS A 8 -30.50 -34.14 -46.24
N VAL A 9 -30.91 -33.33 -47.22
CA VAL A 9 -30.72 -31.87 -47.18
C VAL A 9 -31.51 -31.25 -46.02
N ILE A 10 -32.75 -31.70 -45.79
CA ILE A 10 -33.58 -31.25 -44.66
C ILE A 10 -32.95 -31.64 -43.32
N HIS A 11 -32.44 -32.87 -43.17
CA HIS A 11 -31.80 -33.31 -41.93
C HIS A 11 -30.50 -32.56 -41.65
N ILE A 12 -29.68 -32.31 -42.67
CA ILE A 12 -28.46 -31.50 -42.54
C ILE A 12 -28.82 -30.07 -42.13
N GLY A 13 -29.86 -29.48 -42.73
CA GLY A 13 -30.36 -28.15 -42.37
C GLY A 13 -30.85 -28.09 -40.92
N LEU A 14 -31.64 -29.07 -40.48
CA LEU A 14 -32.13 -29.17 -39.10
C LEU A 14 -30.99 -29.37 -38.09
N THR A 15 -29.97 -30.15 -38.45
CA THR A 15 -28.80 -30.39 -37.60
C THR A 15 -27.95 -29.14 -37.49
N LEU A 16 -27.78 -28.37 -38.58
CA LEU A 16 -27.07 -27.09 -38.57
C LEU A 16 -27.79 -26.04 -37.70
N ILE A 17 -29.12 -25.96 -37.80
CA ILE A 17 -29.95 -25.06 -36.99
C ILE A 17 -29.83 -25.43 -35.50
N LEU A 18 -29.92 -26.73 -35.17
CA LEU A 18 -29.78 -27.20 -33.79
C LEU A 18 -28.38 -26.87 -33.22
N LEU A 19 -27.33 -27.00 -34.04
CA LEU A 19 -25.96 -26.66 -33.64
C LEU A 19 -25.82 -25.14 -33.35
N THR A 20 -26.44 -24.28 -34.15
CA THR A 20 -26.38 -22.82 -33.95
C THR A 20 -27.09 -22.35 -32.67
N VAL A 21 -28.15 -23.06 -32.24
CA VAL A 21 -28.86 -22.74 -30.98
C VAL A 21 -28.02 -23.11 -29.76
N LEU A 22 -27.20 -24.17 -29.83
CA LEU A 22 -26.35 -24.63 -28.73
C LEU A 22 -25.20 -23.66 -28.40
N PHE A 23 -24.70 -22.89 -29.38
CA PHE A 23 -23.62 -21.92 -29.15
C PHE A 23 -24.10 -20.53 -28.68
N SER A 24 -25.42 -20.26 -28.67
CA SER A 24 -25.97 -18.96 -28.22
C SER A 24 -26.43 -18.95 -26.75
N ALA A 25 -26.45 -20.11 -26.08
CA ALA A 25 -27.03 -20.24 -24.74
C ALA A 25 -26.04 -20.03 -23.57
N CYS A 26 -24.75 -19.82 -23.86
CA CYS A 26 -23.74 -19.60 -22.82
C CYS A 26 -23.01 -18.28 -23.07
N LYS A 27 -23.67 -17.17 -22.73
CA LYS A 27 -22.95 -15.95 -22.39
C LYS A 27 -22.48 -16.15 -20.95
N LYS A 28 -21.16 -16.22 -20.73
CA LYS A 28 -20.61 -16.09 -19.39
C LYS A 28 -20.97 -14.67 -18.95
N ASP A 29 -21.82 -14.54 -17.94
CA ASP A 29 -22.02 -13.26 -17.29
C ASP A 29 -20.64 -12.80 -16.82
N GLU A 30 -20.17 -11.68 -17.35
CA GLU A 30 -19.02 -11.01 -16.77
C GLU A 30 -19.44 -10.72 -15.32
N ILE A 31 -18.67 -11.23 -14.37
CA ILE A 31 -18.80 -10.81 -12.98
C ILE A 31 -18.29 -9.37 -12.97
N ILE A 32 -19.16 -8.44 -13.34
CA ILE A 32 -18.96 -7.03 -13.14
C ILE A 32 -19.08 -6.89 -11.62
N HIS A 33 -18.01 -6.46 -10.96
CA HIS A 33 -18.11 -5.92 -9.60
C HIS A 33 -18.83 -4.57 -9.69
N GLU A 34 -20.10 -4.61 -10.08
CA GLU A 34 -20.96 -3.45 -9.99
C GLU A 34 -21.30 -3.28 -8.51
N ASN A 35 -21.13 -2.05 -8.01
CA ASN A 35 -21.70 -1.65 -6.73
C ASN A 35 -23.23 -1.75 -6.89
N VAL A 36 -23.77 -2.95 -6.66
CA VAL A 36 -25.21 -3.20 -6.67
C VAL A 36 -25.79 -2.46 -5.49
N ILE A 37 -26.23 -1.23 -5.74
CA ILE A 37 -27.03 -0.48 -4.78
C ILE A 37 -28.39 -1.16 -4.79
N ILE A 38 -28.69 -1.92 -3.73
CA ILE A 38 -30.02 -2.48 -3.51
C ILE A 38 -30.91 -1.31 -3.08
N PRO A 39 -31.84 -0.83 -3.92
CA PRO A 39 -32.75 0.23 -3.53
C PRO A 39 -33.57 -0.24 -2.33
N ASP A 40 -33.80 0.66 -1.38
CA ASP A 40 -34.56 0.41 -0.15
C ASP A 40 -33.91 -0.59 0.84
N ASN A 41 -32.60 -0.83 0.75
CA ASN A 41 -31.87 -1.51 1.82
C ASN A 41 -31.73 -0.60 3.03
N ILE A 42 -32.68 -0.70 3.96
CA ILE A 42 -32.62 0.00 5.24
C ILE A 42 -31.80 -0.88 6.20
N PRO A 43 -30.63 -0.41 6.67
CA PRO A 43 -29.86 -1.17 7.65
C PRO A 43 -30.70 -1.40 8.91
N PRO A 44 -30.55 -2.55 9.58
CA PRO A 44 -31.24 -2.80 10.84
C PRO A 44 -30.93 -1.66 11.83
N GLY A 45 -31.92 -1.30 12.64
CA GLY A 45 -31.75 -0.27 13.67
C GLY A 45 -30.57 -0.61 14.61
N GLN A 46 -29.83 0.41 15.03
CA GLN A 46 -28.62 0.28 15.86
C GLN A 46 -28.92 -0.05 17.35
N ASP A 47 -30.07 -0.66 17.63
CA ASP A 47 -30.51 -0.96 18.99
C ASP A 47 -29.74 -2.16 19.56
N GLY A 48 -29.19 -2.00 20.77
CA GLY A 48 -28.59 -3.11 21.52
C GLY A 48 -27.08 -3.33 21.30
N ILE A 49 -26.35 -2.34 20.76
CA ILE A 49 -24.88 -2.41 20.75
C ILE A 49 -24.36 -2.44 22.19
N SER A 50 -23.65 -3.51 22.53
CA SER A 50 -23.09 -3.67 23.87
C SER A 50 -21.91 -2.73 24.10
N ASP A 51 -21.74 -2.25 25.34
CA ASP A 51 -20.57 -1.44 25.71
C ASP A 51 -19.24 -2.18 25.44
N ILE A 52 -19.22 -3.50 25.55
CA ILE A 52 -18.06 -4.33 25.22
C ILE A 52 -17.71 -4.21 23.74
N SER A 53 -18.72 -4.27 22.86
CA SER A 53 -18.53 -4.13 21.40
C SER A 53 -17.96 -2.75 21.05
N ILE A 54 -18.44 -1.68 21.70
CA ILE A 54 -17.92 -0.32 21.46
C ILE A 54 -16.48 -0.21 21.97
N ASN A 55 -16.18 -0.74 23.16
CA ASN A 55 -14.83 -0.74 23.69
C ASN A 55 -13.85 -1.48 22.76
N SER A 56 -14.23 -2.65 22.26
CA SER A 56 -13.41 -3.41 21.31
C SER A 56 -13.20 -2.67 19.99
N TYR A 57 -14.25 -2.03 19.47
CA TYR A 57 -14.14 -1.21 18.26
C TYR A 57 -13.16 -0.06 18.43
N VAL A 58 -13.32 0.76 19.48
CA VAL A 58 -12.44 1.90 19.74
C VAL A 58 -11.01 1.43 20.02
N ASN A 59 -10.83 0.36 20.78
CA ASN A 59 -9.49 -0.20 21.02
C ASN A 59 -8.79 -0.61 19.71
N ASN A 60 -9.47 -1.35 18.84
CA ASN A 60 -8.90 -1.77 17.56
C ASN A 60 -8.59 -0.55 16.69
N LEU A 61 -9.48 0.45 16.66
CA LEU A 61 -9.25 1.68 15.90
C LEU A 61 -7.97 2.40 16.36
N TYR A 62 -7.76 2.56 17.65
CA TYR A 62 -6.53 3.18 18.18
C TYR A 62 -5.28 2.34 17.94
N ILE A 63 -5.37 1.01 18.01
CA ILE A 63 -4.24 0.13 17.68
C ILE A 63 -3.90 0.26 16.20
N ASP A 64 -4.90 0.24 15.32
CA ASP A 64 -4.69 0.30 13.87
C ASP A 64 -4.15 1.67 13.44
N MET A 65 -4.67 2.74 14.02
CA MET A 65 -4.31 4.11 13.63
C MET A 65 -3.04 4.60 14.33
N PHE A 66 -2.86 4.35 15.63
CA PHE A 66 -1.75 4.88 16.45
C PHE A 66 -0.75 3.82 16.92
N GLY A 67 -0.99 2.53 16.68
CA GLY A 67 -0.10 1.46 17.13
C GLY A 67 -0.13 1.20 18.64
N ARG A 68 -1.15 1.72 19.36
CA ARG A 68 -1.31 1.56 20.81
C ARG A 68 -2.78 1.52 21.22
N ALA A 69 -3.06 1.00 22.41
CA ALA A 69 -4.37 1.14 23.03
C ALA A 69 -4.68 2.63 23.34
N PRO A 70 -5.97 3.02 23.35
CA PRO A 70 -6.38 4.34 23.80
C PRO A 70 -6.13 4.51 25.30
N THR A 71 -5.95 5.75 25.74
CA THR A 71 -6.08 6.10 27.16
C THR A 71 -7.54 5.97 27.60
N GLU A 72 -7.79 6.00 28.92
CA GLU A 72 -9.15 5.96 29.44
C GLU A 72 -9.98 7.17 28.97
N GLU A 73 -9.36 8.34 28.85
CA GLU A 73 -9.97 9.57 28.34
C GLU A 73 -10.32 9.43 26.85
N GLU A 74 -9.34 9.06 26.02
CA GLU A 74 -9.53 8.82 24.58
C GLU A 74 -10.64 7.78 24.31
N LEU A 75 -10.67 6.70 25.08
CA LEU A 75 -11.69 5.66 24.97
C LEU A 75 -13.09 6.22 25.30
N ASN A 76 -13.21 6.99 26.39
CA ASN A 76 -14.50 7.53 26.82
C ASN A 76 -15.01 8.63 25.86
N ASP A 77 -14.12 9.46 25.32
CA ASP A 77 -14.48 10.52 24.38
C ASP A 77 -14.96 9.96 23.04
N ALA A 78 -14.22 9.00 22.48
CA ALA A 78 -14.62 8.31 21.25
C ALA A 78 -15.95 7.56 21.44
N LYS A 79 -16.15 6.89 22.58
CA LYS A 79 -17.43 6.24 22.91
C LYS A 79 -18.58 7.22 22.99
N THR A 80 -18.37 8.37 23.63
CA THR A 80 -19.41 9.40 23.79
C THR A 80 -19.78 9.96 22.42
N THR A 81 -18.79 10.29 21.60
CA THR A 81 -18.99 10.75 20.22
C THR A 81 -19.81 9.76 19.40
N LEU A 82 -19.48 8.46 19.47
CA LEU A 82 -20.23 7.41 18.78
C LEU A 82 -21.67 7.30 19.30
N LYS A 83 -21.88 7.34 20.63
CA LYS A 83 -23.20 7.24 21.25
C LYS A 83 -24.10 8.41 20.88
N ASP A 84 -23.59 9.63 21.02
CA ASP A 84 -24.35 10.86 20.77
C ASP A 84 -24.76 11.00 19.30
N ASN A 85 -24.01 10.37 18.39
CA ASN A 85 -24.27 10.35 16.97
C ASN A 85 -24.82 9.02 16.44
N ASN A 86 -25.45 8.23 17.31
CA ASN A 86 -26.13 6.96 17.00
C ASN A 86 -25.28 5.97 16.18
N TYR A 87 -23.98 5.94 16.45
CA TYR A 87 -23.00 5.05 15.79
C TYR A 87 -22.97 5.20 14.27
N SER A 88 -23.37 6.38 13.77
CA SER A 88 -23.42 6.67 12.34
C SER A 88 -22.05 6.56 11.69
N ASP A 89 -22.04 6.28 10.39
CA ASP A 89 -20.79 6.24 9.62
C ASP A 89 -20.09 7.60 9.61
N ALA A 90 -20.85 8.70 9.57
CA ALA A 90 -20.31 10.06 9.71
C ALA A 90 -19.52 10.24 11.02
N ALA A 91 -20.04 9.78 12.16
CA ALA A 91 -19.33 9.88 13.43
C ALA A 91 -18.03 9.06 13.46
N ARG A 92 -18.00 7.92 12.75
CA ARG A 92 -16.79 7.11 12.62
C ARG A 92 -15.76 7.80 11.73
N GLU A 93 -16.20 8.37 10.61
CA GLU A 93 -15.38 9.13 9.69
C GLU A 93 -14.75 10.35 10.37
N ASP A 94 -15.53 11.08 11.18
CA ASP A 94 -15.04 12.24 11.94
C ASP A 94 -13.92 11.85 12.91
N ILE A 95 -14.11 10.76 13.68
CA ILE A 95 -13.06 10.25 14.59
C ILE A 95 -11.80 9.87 13.81
N ILE A 96 -11.95 9.13 12.70
CA ILE A 96 -10.82 8.71 11.86
C ILE A 96 -10.09 9.92 11.28
N ALA A 97 -10.83 10.89 10.74
CA ALA A 97 -10.28 12.09 10.14
C ALA A 97 -9.48 12.90 11.17
N GLU A 98 -9.97 13.04 12.40
CA GLU A 98 -9.25 13.70 13.48
C GLU A 98 -7.98 12.93 13.88
N MET A 99 -8.05 11.60 13.97
CA MET A 99 -6.88 10.77 14.24
C MET A 99 -5.79 10.94 13.16
N MET A 100 -6.18 11.02 11.89
CA MET A 100 -5.26 11.20 10.76
C MET A 100 -4.52 12.55 10.77
N LEU A 101 -4.99 13.53 11.53
CA LEU A 101 -4.29 14.82 11.71
C LEU A 101 -3.20 14.75 12.79
N SER A 102 -3.19 13.71 13.62
CA SER A 102 -2.27 13.61 14.76
C SER A 102 -0.88 13.12 14.35
N TYR A 103 0.16 13.56 15.08
CA TYR A 103 1.51 13.03 14.89
C TYR A 103 1.61 11.52 15.19
N GLU A 104 0.79 10.98 16.11
CA GLU A 104 0.80 9.55 16.44
C GLU A 104 0.38 8.68 15.24
N TYR A 105 -0.53 9.16 14.38
CA TYR A 105 -0.87 8.49 13.13
C TYR A 105 0.34 8.38 12.18
N TYR A 106 1.04 9.49 11.94
CA TYR A 106 2.22 9.50 11.06
C TYR A 106 3.37 8.68 11.63
N LYS A 107 3.55 8.71 12.95
CA LYS A 107 4.52 7.86 13.65
C LYS A 107 4.21 6.37 13.45
N ASN A 108 2.94 5.96 13.54
CA ASN A 108 2.55 4.58 13.29
C ASN A 108 2.74 4.18 11.81
N ILE A 109 2.37 5.04 10.85
CA ILE A 109 2.71 4.84 9.43
C ILE A 109 4.21 4.61 9.27
N ASN A 110 5.03 5.40 9.96
CA ASN A 110 6.47 5.30 9.85
C ASN A 110 7.02 3.98 10.38
N VAL A 111 6.53 3.52 11.53
CA VAL A 111 6.90 2.23 12.11
C VAL A 111 6.53 1.09 11.16
N LEU A 112 5.28 1.07 10.67
CA LEU A 112 4.81 0.03 9.76
C LEU A 112 5.57 0.03 8.42
N THR A 113 5.91 1.22 7.92
CA THR A 113 6.67 1.38 6.68
C THR A 113 8.11 0.88 6.85
N SER A 114 8.79 1.26 7.92
CA SER A 114 10.14 0.75 8.23
C SER A 114 10.15 -0.76 8.45
N GLN A 115 9.18 -1.31 9.18
CA GLN A 115 9.03 -2.76 9.36
C GLN A 115 8.91 -3.49 8.03
N LYS A 116 8.10 -2.96 7.11
CA LYS A 116 7.84 -3.59 5.81
C LYS A 116 9.00 -3.42 4.83
N MET A 117 9.56 -2.23 4.73
CA MET A 117 10.47 -1.86 3.63
C MET A 117 11.94 -1.97 4.02
N LEU A 118 12.27 -1.79 5.30
CA LEU A 118 13.64 -1.69 5.81
C LEU A 118 13.93 -2.71 6.90
N VAL A 119 13.10 -3.74 7.08
CA VAL A 119 13.29 -4.79 8.10
C VAL A 119 13.45 -4.21 9.51
N SER A 120 12.64 -3.18 9.82
CA SER A 120 12.59 -2.53 11.14
C SER A 120 13.86 -1.76 11.53
N VAL A 121 14.58 -1.19 10.55
CA VAL A 121 15.67 -0.24 10.84
C VAL A 121 15.13 0.92 11.67
N ASP A 122 15.77 1.15 12.82
CA ASP A 122 15.42 2.19 13.77
C ASP A 122 16.23 3.48 13.54
N SER A 123 15.80 4.58 14.16
CA SER A 123 16.41 5.89 13.99
C SER A 123 17.87 5.98 14.48
N LEU A 124 18.27 5.17 15.47
CA LEU A 124 19.66 5.13 15.94
C LEU A 124 20.55 4.44 14.91
N THR A 125 20.04 3.38 14.28
CA THR A 125 20.75 2.70 13.18
C THR A 125 20.95 3.64 11.99
N ILE A 126 19.92 4.40 11.59
CA ILE A 126 20.05 5.43 10.54
C ILE A 126 21.07 6.50 10.94
N GLN A 127 21.01 6.98 12.19
CA GLN A 127 21.95 7.99 12.68
C GLN A 127 23.39 7.48 12.71
N TYR A 128 23.60 6.22 13.10
CA TYR A 128 24.92 5.60 13.09
C TYR A 128 25.53 5.58 11.69
N GLU A 129 24.75 5.22 10.67
CA GLU A 129 25.20 5.27 9.28
C GLU A 129 25.49 6.71 8.82
N ILE A 130 24.64 7.68 9.18
CA ILE A 130 24.92 9.11 8.92
C ILE A 130 26.27 9.52 9.51
N ASP A 131 26.53 9.18 10.77
CA ASP A 131 27.78 9.53 11.47
C ASP A 131 29.00 8.84 10.82
N LEU A 132 28.83 7.60 10.32
CA LEU A 132 29.85 6.88 9.57
C LEU A 132 30.20 7.62 8.26
N TYR A 133 29.19 8.03 7.47
CA TYR A 133 29.45 8.77 6.23
C TYR A 133 30.10 10.14 6.49
N VAL A 134 29.70 10.85 7.55
CA VAL A 134 30.38 12.09 7.97
C VAL A 134 31.84 11.85 8.30
N TYR A 135 32.15 10.77 9.01
CA TYR A 135 33.54 10.39 9.31
C TYR A 135 34.34 10.01 8.05
N LEU A 136 33.74 9.27 7.12
CA LEU A 136 34.39 8.89 5.85
C LEU A 136 34.71 10.11 4.98
N ILE A 137 33.81 11.10 4.92
CA ILE A 137 34.06 12.38 4.24
C ILE A 137 35.30 13.05 4.83
N TYR A 138 35.38 13.18 6.15
CA TYR A 138 36.53 13.79 6.82
C TYR A 138 37.86 13.09 6.48
N ILE A 139 37.88 11.75 6.45
CA ILE A 139 39.08 10.98 6.08
C ILE A 139 39.43 11.18 4.59
N ALA A 140 38.43 11.24 3.71
CA ALA A 140 38.64 11.49 2.28
C ALA A 140 39.23 12.89 2.04
N GLU A 141 38.72 13.91 2.74
CA GLU A 141 39.27 15.28 2.69
C GLU A 141 40.74 15.34 3.13
N LEU A 142 41.08 14.68 4.25
CA LEU A 142 42.46 14.64 4.76
C LEU A 142 43.44 13.95 3.81
N SER A 143 42.96 12.93 3.08
CA SER A 143 43.77 12.18 2.12
C SER A 143 43.82 12.83 0.72
N GLY A 144 43.01 13.87 0.49
CA GLY A 144 42.88 14.54 -0.82
C GLY A 144 42.07 13.73 -1.83
N ASP A 145 41.30 12.74 -1.40
CA ASP A 145 40.42 11.93 -2.24
C ASP A 145 39.10 12.66 -2.54
N SER A 146 39.16 13.58 -3.49
CA SER A 146 37.98 14.33 -3.94
C SER A 146 36.85 13.43 -4.48
N ALA A 147 37.17 12.29 -5.10
CA ALA A 147 36.16 11.38 -5.64
C ALA A 147 35.40 10.68 -4.51
N GLY A 148 36.12 10.24 -3.47
CA GLY A 148 35.54 9.71 -2.23
C GLY A 148 34.61 10.72 -1.55
N VAL A 149 35.03 11.99 -1.41
CA VAL A 149 34.17 13.04 -0.83
C VAL A 149 32.82 13.13 -1.56
N PHE A 150 32.83 13.30 -2.88
CA PHE A 150 31.58 13.38 -3.65
C PHE A 150 30.72 12.13 -3.52
N TYR A 151 31.33 10.94 -3.52
CA TYR A 151 30.63 9.68 -3.35
C TYR A 151 29.94 9.62 -1.97
N TYR A 152 30.66 9.89 -0.89
CA TYR A 152 30.12 9.82 0.46
C TYR A 152 29.07 10.90 0.75
N GLU A 153 29.23 12.12 0.23
CA GLU A 153 28.23 13.19 0.34
C GLU A 153 26.90 12.80 -0.32
N TYR A 154 26.95 12.11 -1.47
CA TYR A 154 25.76 11.64 -2.15
C TYR A 154 24.94 10.64 -1.31
N TYR A 155 25.60 9.67 -0.66
CA TYR A 155 24.91 8.72 0.21
C TYR A 155 24.45 9.36 1.53
N LEU A 156 25.23 10.31 2.07
CA LEU A 156 24.84 11.09 3.25
C LEU A 156 23.54 11.87 3.00
N ASP A 157 23.38 12.50 1.83
CA ASP A 157 22.15 13.20 1.45
C ASP A 157 20.94 12.25 1.42
N LYS A 158 21.09 11.05 0.85
CA LYS A 158 20.02 10.03 0.87
C LYS A 158 19.61 9.63 2.29
N LEU A 159 20.58 9.39 3.18
CA LEU A 159 20.30 9.00 4.56
C LEU A 159 19.63 10.14 5.35
N ASN A 160 20.04 11.40 5.15
CA ASN A 160 19.37 12.54 5.76
C ASN A 160 17.92 12.67 5.25
N LYS A 161 17.69 12.52 3.94
CA LYS A 161 16.33 12.51 3.38
C LYS A 161 15.46 11.41 3.98
N LEU A 162 16.00 10.20 4.13
CA LEU A 162 15.30 9.09 4.79
C LEU A 162 14.96 9.43 6.24
N LYS A 163 15.93 9.96 7.00
CA LYS A 163 15.76 10.35 8.41
C LYS A 163 14.67 11.41 8.59
N ASP A 164 14.61 12.39 7.70
CA ASP A 164 13.69 13.53 7.80
C ASP A 164 12.30 13.25 7.19
N ALA A 165 12.18 12.23 6.33
CA ALA A 165 10.93 11.84 5.67
C ALA A 165 9.68 11.75 6.59
N PRO A 166 9.75 11.20 7.81
CA PRO A 166 8.57 11.08 8.67
C PRO A 166 8.04 12.44 9.13
N VAL A 167 8.95 13.35 9.50
CA VAL A 167 8.60 14.71 9.94
C VAL A 167 8.11 15.52 8.74
N ASP A 168 8.82 15.45 7.63
CA ASP A 168 8.46 16.14 6.39
C ASP A 168 7.05 15.74 5.89
N LEU A 169 6.69 14.46 5.99
CA LEU A 169 5.36 13.99 5.61
C LEU A 169 4.28 14.54 6.56
N TYR A 170 4.54 14.53 7.87
CA TYR A 170 3.61 15.06 8.87
C TYR A 170 3.38 16.57 8.73
N GLU A 171 4.46 17.33 8.49
CA GLU A 171 4.38 18.78 8.27
C GLU A 171 3.82 19.14 6.89
N GLY A 172 3.62 18.16 6.02
CA GLY A 172 3.11 18.35 4.66
C GLY A 172 4.11 19.02 3.71
N THR A 173 5.41 18.99 4.04
CA THR A 173 6.47 19.54 3.17
C THR A 173 6.76 18.62 1.99
N ILE A 174 6.45 17.32 2.13
CA ILE A 174 6.53 16.33 1.05
C ILE A 174 5.21 15.60 0.82
N THR A 175 5.06 15.07 -0.39
CA THR A 175 3.92 14.20 -0.75
C THR A 175 4.17 12.76 -0.32
N THR A 176 3.11 11.95 -0.27
CA THR A 176 3.21 10.49 -0.06
C THR A 176 4.16 9.82 -1.07
N ASN A 177 4.17 10.27 -2.32
CA ASN A 177 5.08 9.73 -3.34
C ASN A 177 6.55 10.00 -3.00
N GLU A 178 6.85 11.22 -2.52
CA GLU A 178 8.20 11.59 -2.11
C GLU A 178 8.61 10.88 -0.82
N TYR A 179 7.69 10.67 0.12
CA TYR A 179 7.93 9.85 1.30
C TYR A 179 8.37 8.42 0.94
N PHE A 180 7.59 7.72 0.10
CA PHE A 180 7.95 6.37 -0.35
C PHE A 180 9.20 6.35 -1.21
N ARG A 181 9.47 7.40 -2.00
CA ARG A 181 10.72 7.52 -2.76
C ARG A 181 11.93 7.51 -1.83
N ARG A 182 11.94 8.32 -0.76
CA ARG A 182 13.05 8.37 0.21
C ARG A 182 13.24 7.04 0.96
N TYR A 183 12.15 6.31 1.18
CA TYR A 183 12.17 4.95 1.75
C TYR A 183 12.73 3.87 0.82
N ILE A 184 12.69 4.10 -0.50
CA ILE A 184 13.27 3.19 -1.50
C ILE A 184 14.70 3.60 -1.87
N ASP A 185 14.96 4.91 -1.96
CA ASP A 185 16.21 5.47 -2.43
C ASP A 185 17.23 5.64 -1.29
N ASN A 186 17.65 4.54 -0.69
CA ASN A 186 18.64 4.53 0.39
C ASN A 186 19.35 3.17 0.51
N PHE A 187 20.49 3.20 1.21
CA PHE A 187 21.34 2.03 1.44
C PHE A 187 20.62 0.85 2.09
N PHE A 188 19.75 1.07 3.08
CA PHE A 188 19.08 -0.02 3.79
C PHE A 188 18.09 -0.76 2.88
N TYR A 189 17.35 -0.03 2.05
CA TYR A 189 16.44 -0.65 1.10
C TYR A 189 17.19 -1.49 0.06
N ASP A 190 18.34 -0.99 -0.42
CA ASP A 190 19.21 -1.71 -1.35
C ASP A 190 19.82 -2.97 -0.72
N ASP A 191 20.25 -2.90 0.55
CA ASP A 191 20.82 -4.05 1.29
C ASP A 191 19.77 -5.14 1.58
N VAL A 192 18.54 -4.75 1.85
CA VAL A 192 17.43 -5.70 2.02
C VAL A 192 17.05 -6.34 0.68
N ASN A 193 17.06 -5.56 -0.40
CA ASN A 193 16.57 -5.96 -1.72
C ASN A 193 17.71 -6.09 -2.74
N MET A 194 18.81 -6.74 -2.34
CA MET A 194 20.02 -6.85 -3.15
C MET A 194 19.78 -7.39 -4.54
N GLY A 195 20.31 -6.68 -5.53
CA GLY A 195 20.23 -7.02 -6.95
C GLY A 195 18.97 -6.46 -7.62
N SER A 196 19.12 -6.07 -8.87
CA SER A 196 18.11 -5.32 -9.62
C SER A 196 16.77 -6.03 -9.73
N GLU A 197 16.77 -7.37 -9.85
CA GLU A 197 15.53 -8.16 -9.86
C GLU A 197 14.78 -8.07 -8.52
N ASN A 198 15.47 -8.28 -7.40
CA ASN A 198 14.86 -8.22 -6.07
C ASN A 198 14.38 -6.80 -5.76
N PHE A 199 15.18 -5.78 -6.09
CA PHE A 199 14.80 -4.38 -5.93
C PHE A 199 13.49 -4.06 -6.65
N VAL A 200 13.37 -4.45 -7.93
CA VAL A 200 12.18 -4.20 -8.75
C VAL A 200 10.97 -4.95 -8.19
N VAL A 201 11.11 -6.24 -7.92
CA VAL A 201 10.01 -7.05 -7.34
C VAL A 201 9.53 -6.45 -6.03
N SER A 202 10.44 -6.09 -5.12
CA SER A 202 10.11 -5.49 -3.84
C SER A 202 9.43 -4.13 -3.99
N CYS A 203 9.78 -3.31 -4.98
CA CYS A 203 9.05 -2.07 -5.25
C CYS A 203 7.57 -2.34 -5.59
N PHE A 204 7.28 -3.35 -6.42
CA PHE A 204 5.91 -3.70 -6.77
C PHE A 204 5.12 -4.27 -5.57
N GLU A 205 5.74 -5.14 -4.79
CA GLU A 205 5.12 -5.69 -3.58
C GLU A 205 4.88 -4.61 -2.50
N ASN A 206 5.83 -3.69 -2.36
CA ASN A 206 5.78 -2.65 -1.35
C ASN A 206 4.74 -1.58 -1.67
N LEU A 207 4.72 -1.10 -2.91
CA LEU A 207 3.88 0.03 -3.34
C LEU A 207 2.52 -0.40 -3.90
N PHE A 208 2.47 -1.47 -4.69
CA PHE A 208 1.26 -1.89 -5.42
C PHE A 208 0.60 -3.15 -4.88
N ARG A 209 1.22 -3.80 -3.87
CA ARG A 209 0.71 -5.03 -3.23
C ARG A 209 0.48 -6.17 -4.24
N ARG A 210 1.32 -6.24 -5.28
CA ARG A 210 1.28 -7.30 -6.30
C ARG A 210 2.68 -7.61 -6.82
N GLN A 211 2.82 -8.72 -7.53
CA GLN A 211 4.00 -9.00 -8.33
C GLN A 211 4.02 -8.14 -9.61
N PRO A 212 5.21 -7.81 -10.13
CA PRO A 212 5.32 -7.28 -11.49
C PRO A 212 4.91 -8.33 -12.52
N THR A 213 4.42 -7.88 -13.67
CA THR A 213 4.37 -8.71 -14.88
C THR A 213 5.79 -8.93 -15.44
N ASP A 214 5.96 -9.87 -16.37
CA ASP A 214 7.28 -10.15 -16.96
C ASP A 214 7.87 -8.92 -17.67
N ASP A 215 7.03 -8.19 -18.42
CA ASP A 215 7.44 -6.95 -19.10
C ASP A 215 7.84 -5.86 -18.10
N GLU A 216 7.02 -5.62 -17.07
CA GLU A 216 7.33 -4.63 -16.01
C GLU A 216 8.62 -4.98 -15.26
N LYS A 217 8.85 -6.28 -15.01
CA LYS A 217 10.06 -6.74 -14.33
C LYS A 217 11.29 -6.53 -15.21
N TYR A 218 11.21 -6.91 -16.48
CA TYR A 218 12.31 -6.75 -17.44
C TYR A 218 12.67 -5.28 -17.63
N ASP A 219 11.67 -4.42 -17.90
CA ASP A 219 11.87 -2.99 -18.06
C ASP A 219 12.39 -2.35 -16.77
N GLY A 220 11.88 -2.78 -15.62
CA GLY A 220 12.34 -2.35 -14.31
C GLY A 220 13.82 -2.65 -14.07
N ILE A 221 14.25 -3.89 -14.33
CA ILE A 221 15.65 -4.31 -14.17
C ILE A 221 16.54 -3.49 -15.09
N TYR A 222 16.14 -3.33 -16.36
CA TYR A 222 16.87 -2.56 -17.34
C TYR A 222 17.08 -1.10 -16.92
N MET A 223 16.07 -0.45 -16.31
CA MET A 223 16.21 0.89 -15.77
C MET A 223 17.20 0.97 -14.59
N VAL A 224 17.16 -0.01 -13.68
CA VAL A 224 18.03 -0.05 -12.49
C VAL A 224 19.50 -0.27 -12.89
N ASP A 225 19.73 -1.10 -13.91
CA ASP A 225 21.07 -1.41 -14.42
C ASP A 225 21.70 -0.28 -15.28
N GLY A 226 20.97 0.81 -15.52
CA GLY A 226 21.46 1.98 -16.25
C GLY A 226 21.28 1.94 -17.78
N GLY A 227 20.49 1.00 -18.28
CA GLY A 227 20.20 0.81 -19.72
C GLY A 227 21.30 0.11 -20.52
#